data_AF-A0A969GTQ8-F1
#
_entry.id   AF-A0A969GTQ8-F1
#
_cell.length_a   1.000
_cell.length_b   1.000
_cell.length_c   1.000
_cell.angle_alpha   90.00
_cell.angle_beta   90.00
_cell.angle_gamma   90.00
#
_symmetry.space_group_name_H-M   'P 1'
#
loop_
_entity.id
_entity.type
_entity.pdbx_description
1 polymer ?
#
loop_
_entity_poly.entity_id
_entity_poly.type
_entity_poly.pdbx_seq_one_letter_code
_entity_poly.pdbx_strand_id
1 'polypeptide(L)'
;MEITCVTPAIQPPPTLPPLTDVLRIRRQRLSQQVHFPVILWSGGSPSRNFPANTYPFRASSHFLYFAGLPLLDAAIRLEAGRLELFMDDATPADRLWHGATTTRSQIAETIGADAAYPLSQLPNQIDNAATIAVQDAATRSQQMQWLNRPIAPPTQAEGIDRALVHAITQLRLSHDAYGLAEMRRAAAVTGVAHQAGMAATRTARTEAEVRAIMEQVLMAHNMTSAYNSIVTVHGEILHNTHYHHALAPGDLLLADVGAETESGWAADVTRTWAVAGKFSPSQRAIYDIVLAAHDACIAQIRPGVEYRELHLLAATTIAAGLVDLGILRGQPEELVDRDAHALFFPHGIGHLLGLDVHDMEDFGDIAGYEPGRQRSDRFGLGYLRLDRPLQPGETTEQFIAREVNENPTLSDMTQAALNVLGKDQDGFWLMVEGGDIDWSAHDNNMDNLIGTMKDFDKAVQTTINWINQNGGWRKNVLIVTADHDHYLTLNNNFPQLLAEKGAEALTFVENTPAGAGHFWGSSAEIKYGWGNHANRPVPVYYQGGPFDLSRYVGRGYNNYGVDVPGIPGLVDQSHIYQAMYQALTAPVR
;
A
#
# COMPACT_ATOMS: atom_id res chain seq x y z
N MET A 1 25.96 -27.74 -10.41
CA MET A 1 24.66 -27.50 -9.75
C MET A 1 24.14 -26.20 -10.31
N GLU A 2 23.21 -26.27 -11.26
CA GLU A 2 22.43 -25.09 -11.66
C GLU A 2 21.60 -24.68 -10.44
N ILE A 3 21.89 -23.53 -9.85
CA ILE A 3 21.00 -22.89 -8.88
C ILE A 3 19.92 -22.22 -9.71
N THR A 4 18.88 -22.98 -10.07
CA THR A 4 17.62 -22.41 -10.55
C THR A 4 17.01 -21.64 -9.38
N CYS A 5 17.25 -20.33 -9.35
CA CYS A 5 16.60 -19.42 -8.42
C CYS A 5 15.12 -19.33 -8.83
N VAL A 6 14.30 -20.24 -8.31
CA VAL A 6 12.84 -20.12 -8.38
C VAL A 6 12.50 -19.00 -7.39
N THR A 7 12.35 -17.77 -7.89
CA THR A 7 11.84 -16.65 -7.10
C THR A 7 10.42 -17.02 -6.63
N PRO A 8 10.16 -17.07 -5.31
CA PRO A 8 8.81 -17.26 -4.81
C PRO A 8 7.91 -16.17 -5.38
N ALA A 9 6.69 -16.52 -5.78
CA ALA A 9 5.73 -15.52 -6.23
C ALA A 9 5.38 -14.60 -5.05
N ILE A 10 5.83 -13.34 -5.10
CA ILE A 10 5.41 -12.30 -4.17
C ILE A 10 3.95 -11.99 -4.52
N GLN A 11 3.06 -11.99 -3.52
CA GLN A 11 1.65 -11.65 -3.75
C GLN A 11 1.54 -10.26 -4.40
N PRO A 12 0.64 -10.07 -5.38
CA PRO A 12 0.43 -8.76 -5.97
C PRO A 12 -0.03 -7.78 -4.88
N PRO A 13 0.45 -6.52 -4.91
CA PRO A 13 0.00 -5.52 -3.96
C PRO A 13 -1.52 -5.29 -4.09
N PRO A 14 -2.19 -4.79 -3.04
CA PRO A 14 -3.58 -4.35 -3.13
C PRO A 14 -3.75 -3.34 -4.28
N THR A 15 -4.95 -3.22 -4.84
CA THR A 15 -5.27 -2.20 -5.84
C THR A 15 -4.98 -0.82 -5.28
N LEU A 16 -3.94 -0.17 -5.79
CA LEU A 16 -3.53 1.17 -5.37
C LEU A 16 -4.34 2.24 -6.10
N PRO A 17 -4.59 3.39 -5.46
CA PRO A 17 -5.11 4.55 -6.18
C PRO A 17 -4.17 4.90 -7.34
N PRO A 18 -4.71 5.46 -8.45
CA PRO A 18 -3.89 5.93 -9.55
C PRO A 18 -2.79 6.88 -9.06
N LEU A 19 -1.56 6.71 -9.55
CA LEU A 19 -0.41 7.55 -9.15
C LEU A 19 -0.73 9.04 -9.31
N THR A 20 -1.44 9.42 -10.37
CA THR A 20 -1.88 10.79 -10.64
C THR A 20 -2.69 11.39 -9.50
N ASP A 21 -3.58 10.62 -8.87
CA ASP A 21 -4.43 11.07 -7.77
C ASP A 21 -3.60 11.21 -6.48
N VAL A 22 -2.73 10.25 -6.19
CA VAL A 22 -1.79 10.30 -5.06
C VAL A 22 -0.93 11.56 -5.13
N LEU A 23 -0.30 11.80 -6.28
CA LEU A 23 0.56 12.97 -6.46
C LEU A 23 -0.24 14.27 -6.37
N ARG A 24 -1.47 14.32 -6.91
CA ARG A 24 -2.36 15.49 -6.78
C ARG A 24 -2.68 15.80 -5.32
N ILE A 25 -3.01 14.79 -4.51
CA ILE A 25 -3.30 14.97 -3.08
C ILE A 25 -2.07 15.50 -2.33
N ARG A 26 -0.87 14.95 -2.59
CA ARG A 26 0.39 15.45 -1.98
C ARG A 26 0.58 16.95 -2.27
N ARG A 27 0.35 17.38 -3.51
CA ARG A 27 0.48 18.80 -3.92
C ARG A 27 -0.58 19.69 -3.29
N GLN A 28 -1.82 19.22 -3.17
CA GLN A 28 -2.90 19.95 -2.49
C GLN A 28 -2.58 20.13 -1.00
N ARG A 29 -2.03 19.11 -0.33
CA ARG A 29 -1.59 19.23 1.07
C ARG A 29 -0.41 20.19 1.22
N LEU A 30 0.52 20.22 0.27
CA LEU A 30 1.60 21.21 0.26
C LEU A 30 1.05 22.63 0.12
N SER A 31 0.09 22.87 -0.78
CA SER A 31 -0.46 24.22 -1.01
C SER A 31 -1.30 24.77 0.16
N GLN A 32 -1.74 23.90 1.07
CA GLN A 32 -2.37 24.30 2.33
C GLN A 32 -1.35 24.81 3.36
N GLN A 33 -0.08 24.44 3.24
CA GLN A 33 0.98 24.80 4.19
C GLN A 33 1.86 25.95 3.69
N VAL A 34 2.06 26.06 2.38
CA VAL A 34 2.88 27.12 1.76
C VAL A 34 2.11 27.85 0.66
N HIS A 35 2.28 29.17 0.59
CA HIS A 35 1.60 30.05 -0.36
C HIS A 35 2.57 30.81 -1.27
N PHE A 36 3.71 30.19 -1.57
CA PHE A 36 4.71 30.66 -2.51
C PHE A 36 5.03 29.53 -3.51
N PRO A 37 5.54 29.86 -4.71
CA PRO A 37 5.99 28.85 -5.66
C PRO A 37 7.10 27.98 -5.06
N VAL A 38 7.13 26.70 -5.42
CA VAL A 38 8.16 25.75 -5.02
C VAL A 38 8.78 25.15 -6.26
N ILE A 39 10.11 25.10 -6.33
CA ILE A 39 10.84 24.41 -7.40
C ILE A 39 11.67 23.29 -6.78
N LEU A 40 11.38 22.05 -7.17
CA LEU A 40 12.15 20.87 -6.77
C LEU A 40 12.83 20.30 -8.00
N TRP A 41 14.10 19.93 -7.84
CA TRP A 41 14.95 19.42 -8.91
C TRP A 41 15.20 17.94 -8.68
N SER A 42 15.20 17.15 -9.74
CA SER A 42 15.49 15.72 -9.64
C SER A 42 16.98 15.45 -9.46
N GLY A 43 17.83 16.30 -10.02
CA GLY A 43 19.29 16.11 -10.07
C GLY A 43 19.75 15.41 -11.34
N GLY A 44 21.07 15.27 -11.47
CA GLY A 44 21.73 14.59 -12.59
C GLY A 44 22.49 13.33 -12.17
N SER A 45 23.14 12.69 -13.14
CA SER A 45 24.01 11.54 -12.90
C SER A 45 25.47 12.00 -12.68
N PRO A 46 26.00 11.97 -11.45
CA PRO A 46 27.36 12.43 -11.21
C PRO A 46 28.39 11.50 -11.89
N SER A 47 29.43 12.09 -12.47
CA SER A 47 30.53 11.34 -13.07
C SER A 47 31.34 10.60 -12.01
N ARG A 48 31.68 9.33 -12.28
CA ARG A 48 32.51 8.50 -11.40
C ARG A 48 34.00 8.83 -11.52
N ASN A 49 34.50 8.98 -12.74
CA ASN A 49 35.91 9.31 -13.00
C ASN A 49 36.12 10.15 -14.27
N PHE A 50 35.22 10.09 -15.25
CA PHE A 50 35.20 10.97 -16.43
C PHE A 50 33.75 11.20 -16.90
N PRO A 51 33.45 12.24 -17.71
CA PRO A 51 32.08 12.69 -17.98
C PRO A 51 31.08 11.62 -18.41
N ALA A 52 31.47 10.72 -19.31
CA ALA A 52 30.59 9.68 -19.85
C ALA A 52 30.48 8.41 -18.98
N ASN A 53 31.24 8.30 -17.88
CA ASN A 53 31.13 7.18 -16.95
C ASN A 53 30.53 7.69 -15.63
N THR A 54 29.22 7.56 -15.50
CA THR A 54 28.45 8.09 -14.38
C THR A 54 28.11 7.00 -13.36
N TYR A 55 27.82 7.42 -12.13
CA TYR A 55 27.09 6.57 -11.19
C TYR A 55 25.65 6.36 -11.67
N PRO A 56 24.98 5.25 -11.26
CA PRO A 56 23.56 5.08 -11.49
C PRO A 56 22.77 6.29 -10.99
N PHE A 57 21.81 6.74 -11.80
CA PHE A 57 20.97 7.87 -11.45
C PHE A 57 19.98 7.50 -10.34
N ARG A 58 19.82 8.39 -9.37
CA ARG A 58 18.77 8.33 -8.36
C ARG A 58 18.31 9.76 -8.07
N ALA A 59 17.03 10.03 -8.31
CA ALA A 59 16.48 11.37 -8.17
C ALA A 59 16.41 11.82 -6.70
N SER A 60 16.39 13.13 -6.48
CA SER A 60 16.12 13.71 -5.16
C SER A 60 14.81 13.18 -4.58
N SER A 61 14.83 12.78 -3.31
CA SER A 61 13.69 12.19 -2.60
C SER A 61 12.52 13.17 -2.53
N HIS A 62 12.81 14.45 -2.34
CA HIS A 62 11.78 15.50 -2.31
C HIS A 62 11.14 15.68 -3.69
N PHE A 63 11.91 15.54 -4.77
CA PHE A 63 11.36 15.52 -6.13
C PHE A 63 10.51 14.27 -6.36
N LEU A 64 11.01 13.08 -6.01
CA LEU A 64 10.30 11.82 -6.15
C LEU A 64 8.96 11.82 -5.40
N TYR A 65 8.90 12.44 -4.23
CA TYR A 65 7.65 12.54 -3.46
C TYR A 65 6.51 13.22 -4.24
N PHE A 66 6.81 14.23 -5.08
CA PHE A 66 5.78 14.97 -5.83
C PHE A 66 5.69 14.61 -7.32
N ALA A 67 6.75 14.09 -7.92
CA ALA A 67 6.78 13.64 -9.32
C ALA A 67 6.46 12.15 -9.47
N GLY A 68 6.73 11.31 -8.46
CA GLY A 68 6.50 9.87 -8.48
C GLY A 68 7.40 9.06 -9.41
N LEU A 69 8.23 9.70 -10.23
CA LEU A 69 9.11 9.06 -11.21
C LEU A 69 10.56 9.58 -11.09
N PRO A 70 11.58 8.74 -11.26
CA PRO A 70 12.99 9.14 -11.23
C PRO A 70 13.42 9.78 -12.56
N LEU A 71 12.92 10.98 -12.84
CA LEU A 71 13.22 11.71 -14.08
C LEU A 71 14.63 12.33 -14.02
N LEU A 72 15.49 11.99 -14.97
CA LEU A 72 16.83 12.58 -15.08
C LEU A 72 16.75 14.03 -15.59
N ASP A 73 17.55 14.94 -15.03
CA ASP A 73 17.70 16.33 -15.47
C ASP A 73 16.35 17.08 -15.61
N ALA A 74 15.50 16.94 -14.59
CA ALA A 74 14.15 17.50 -14.56
C ALA A 74 13.95 18.42 -13.35
N ALA A 75 12.99 19.33 -13.47
CA ALA A 75 12.48 20.12 -12.36
C ALA A 75 10.95 20.16 -12.41
N ILE A 76 10.34 20.28 -11.24
CA ILE A 76 8.91 20.53 -11.09
C ILE A 76 8.70 21.86 -10.38
N ARG A 77 7.74 22.63 -10.88
CA ARG A 77 7.21 23.81 -10.19
C ARG A 77 5.86 23.47 -9.59
N LEU A 78 5.71 23.73 -8.30
CA LEU A 78 4.49 23.49 -7.53
C LEU A 78 3.94 24.82 -7.03
N GLU A 79 2.67 25.09 -7.30
CA GLU A 79 1.99 26.28 -6.81
C GLU A 79 0.49 26.03 -6.75
N ALA A 80 -0.15 26.35 -5.63
CA ALA A 80 -1.61 26.22 -5.45
C ALA A 80 -2.17 24.83 -5.84
N GLY A 81 -1.39 23.76 -5.62
CA GLY A 81 -1.76 22.36 -5.94
C GLY A 81 -1.48 21.93 -7.38
N ARG A 82 -1.06 22.86 -8.24
CA ARG A 82 -0.69 22.60 -9.64
C ARG A 82 0.76 22.15 -9.76
N LEU A 83 1.05 21.34 -10.78
CA LEU A 83 2.40 20.89 -11.14
C LEU A 83 2.72 21.30 -12.58
N GLU A 84 3.84 21.98 -12.76
CA GLU A 84 4.42 22.24 -14.08
C GLU A 84 5.74 21.49 -14.19
N LEU A 85 5.87 20.63 -15.21
CA LEU A 85 7.05 19.81 -15.46
C LEU A 85 8.02 20.54 -16.40
N PHE A 86 9.29 20.62 -16.02
CA PHE A 86 10.36 21.19 -16.83
C PHE A 86 11.39 20.10 -17.14
N MET A 87 11.43 19.65 -18.40
CA MET A 87 12.39 18.66 -18.88
C MET A 87 12.53 18.73 -20.40
N ASP A 88 13.67 18.31 -20.93
CA ASP A 88 13.86 18.24 -22.37
C ASP A 88 13.43 16.87 -22.93
N ASP A 89 12.93 16.87 -24.17
CA ASP A 89 12.68 15.62 -24.89
C ASP A 89 14.02 15.06 -25.37
N ALA A 90 14.16 13.74 -25.38
CA ALA A 90 15.35 13.10 -25.92
C ALA A 90 15.57 13.53 -27.39
N THR A 91 16.81 13.83 -27.74
CA THR A 91 17.17 14.21 -29.10
C THR A 91 17.07 12.98 -30.04
N PRO A 92 16.98 13.19 -31.37
CA PRO A 92 17.06 12.08 -32.32
C PRO A 92 18.33 11.23 -32.18
N ALA A 93 19.45 11.83 -31.75
CA ALA A 93 20.69 11.12 -31.48
C ALA A 93 20.56 10.23 -30.24
N ASP A 94 19.91 10.70 -29.17
CA ASP A 94 19.73 9.91 -27.94
C ASP A 94 18.96 8.62 -28.19
N ARG A 95 17.99 8.63 -29.12
CA ARG A 95 17.26 7.41 -29.51
C ARG A 95 18.16 6.33 -30.09
N LEU A 96 19.26 6.70 -30.74
CA LEU A 96 20.25 5.75 -31.26
C LEU A 96 21.05 5.10 -30.11
N TRP A 97 21.36 5.87 -29.05
CA TRP A 97 22.25 5.43 -27.97
C TRP A 97 21.53 4.81 -26.77
N HIS A 98 20.30 5.26 -26.49
CA HIS A 98 19.55 4.95 -25.27
C HIS A 98 18.19 4.30 -25.54
N GLY A 99 17.81 4.14 -26.81
CA GLY A 99 16.56 3.52 -27.23
C GLY A 99 15.36 4.48 -27.27
N ALA A 100 14.16 3.93 -27.46
CA ALA A 100 12.95 4.73 -27.47
C ALA A 100 12.67 5.31 -26.07
N THR A 101 12.44 6.62 -26.01
CA THR A 101 12.18 7.35 -24.78
C THR A 101 10.76 7.89 -24.77
N THR A 102 10.16 7.89 -23.58
CA THR A 102 8.86 8.54 -23.35
C THR A 102 9.00 10.04 -23.53
N THR A 103 8.06 10.65 -24.26
CA THR A 103 8.08 12.11 -24.48
C THR A 103 7.69 12.87 -23.21
N ARG A 104 8.11 14.13 -23.09
CA ARG A 104 7.71 15.03 -22.00
C ARG A 104 6.19 15.07 -21.83
N SER A 105 5.42 15.09 -22.93
CA SER A 105 3.95 15.13 -22.86
C SER A 105 3.35 13.87 -22.24
N GLN A 106 3.90 12.70 -22.55
CA GLN A 106 3.44 11.42 -21.98
C GLN A 106 3.85 11.30 -20.51
N ILE A 107 5.04 11.79 -20.15
CA ILE A 107 5.49 11.85 -18.74
C ILE A 107 4.57 12.79 -17.95
N ALA A 108 4.27 13.96 -18.50
CA ALA A 108 3.35 14.93 -17.91
C ALA A 108 1.97 14.32 -17.62
N GLU A 109 1.42 13.56 -18.57
CA GLU A 109 0.16 12.82 -18.36
C GLU A 109 0.29 11.79 -17.22
N THR A 110 1.37 11.00 -17.20
CA THR A 110 1.62 9.95 -16.20
C THR A 110 1.69 10.50 -14.78
N ILE A 111 2.31 11.66 -14.58
CA ILE A 111 2.47 12.28 -13.25
C ILE A 111 1.33 13.25 -12.90
N GLY A 112 0.38 13.45 -13.83
CA GLY A 112 -0.72 14.39 -13.69
C GLY A 112 -0.25 15.85 -13.59
N ALA A 113 0.69 16.24 -14.45
CA ALA A 113 1.16 17.62 -14.60
C ALA A 113 0.10 18.48 -15.31
N ASP A 114 -0.09 19.70 -14.81
CA ASP A 114 -0.97 20.71 -15.41
C ASP A 114 -0.39 21.31 -16.70
N ALA A 115 0.94 21.37 -16.79
CA ALA A 115 1.66 21.82 -17.97
C ALA A 115 3.07 21.21 -18.02
N ALA A 116 3.68 21.21 -19.20
CA ALA A 116 5.04 20.72 -19.36
C ALA A 116 5.83 21.53 -20.40
N TYR A 117 7.04 21.92 -20.03
CA TYR A 117 7.90 22.82 -20.79
C TYR A 117 9.32 22.24 -20.95
N PRO A 118 10.08 22.64 -21.99
CA PRO A 118 11.52 22.44 -22.04
C PRO A 118 12.20 23.00 -20.79
N LEU A 119 13.28 22.36 -20.32
CA LEU A 119 13.98 22.76 -19.09
C LEU A 119 14.51 24.20 -19.18
N SER A 120 14.92 24.61 -20.38
CA SER A 120 15.36 25.97 -20.70
C SER A 120 14.33 27.08 -20.42
N GLN A 121 13.05 26.76 -20.20
CA GLN A 121 12.02 27.74 -19.85
C GLN A 121 11.87 27.97 -18.34
N LEU A 122 12.45 27.11 -17.49
CA LEU A 122 12.35 27.24 -16.03
C LEU A 122 12.84 28.61 -15.50
N PRO A 123 13.92 29.23 -16.00
CA PRO A 123 14.36 30.55 -15.53
C PRO A 123 13.32 31.67 -15.69
N ASN A 124 12.25 31.46 -16.46
CA ASN A 124 11.17 32.44 -16.59
C ASN A 124 10.06 32.27 -15.52
N GLN A 125 10.16 31.26 -14.65
CA GLN A 125 9.10 30.81 -13.74
C GLN A 125 9.57 30.64 -12.28
N ILE A 126 10.70 31.25 -11.93
CA ILE A 126 11.44 31.04 -10.67
C ILE A 126 11.23 32.14 -9.61
N ASP A 127 10.50 33.20 -9.95
CA ASP A 127 10.34 34.36 -9.09
C ASP A 127 9.72 33.98 -7.73
N ASN A 128 10.36 34.41 -6.64
CA ASN A 128 9.98 34.08 -5.26
C ASN A 128 9.78 32.59 -4.98
N ALA A 129 10.45 31.70 -5.72
CA ALA A 129 10.34 30.27 -5.50
C ALA A 129 11.23 29.79 -4.34
N ALA A 130 10.64 28.99 -3.45
CA ALA A 130 11.37 28.18 -2.50
C ALA A 130 11.95 26.93 -3.18
N THR A 131 13.06 26.42 -2.68
CA THR A 131 13.68 25.19 -3.20
C THR A 131 14.36 24.40 -2.09
N ILE A 132 14.71 23.16 -2.40
CA ILE A 132 15.57 22.31 -1.58
C ILE A 132 16.85 22.03 -2.38
N ALA A 133 18.00 22.24 -1.74
CA ALA A 133 19.29 21.95 -2.36
C ALA A 133 19.38 20.45 -2.69
N VAL A 134 19.70 20.13 -3.95
CA VAL A 134 19.99 18.74 -4.32
C VAL A 134 21.43 18.37 -3.95
N GLN A 135 21.67 17.07 -3.77
CA GLN A 135 22.97 16.50 -3.40
C GLN A 135 24.00 16.64 -4.53
N ASP A 136 23.54 16.63 -5.79
CA ASP A 136 24.40 16.83 -6.96
C ASP A 136 24.93 18.28 -7.03
N ALA A 137 26.24 18.44 -6.94
CA ALA A 137 26.90 19.75 -6.91
C ALA A 137 26.72 20.56 -8.20
N ALA A 138 26.64 19.89 -9.35
CA ALA A 138 26.45 20.56 -10.65
C ALA A 138 25.03 21.15 -10.74
N THR A 139 24.01 20.35 -10.46
CA THR A 139 22.62 20.80 -10.40
C THR A 139 22.42 21.85 -9.31
N ARG A 140 23.02 21.70 -8.11
CA ARG A 140 22.95 22.72 -7.07
C ARG A 140 23.57 24.06 -7.51
N SER A 141 24.66 24.02 -8.27
CA SER A 141 25.25 25.23 -8.86
C SER A 141 24.30 25.90 -9.85
N GLN A 142 23.60 25.10 -10.65
CA GLN A 142 22.56 25.58 -11.57
C GLN A 142 21.35 26.15 -10.82
N GLN A 143 20.90 25.52 -9.72
CA GLN A 143 19.86 26.04 -8.84
C GLN A 143 20.20 27.45 -8.36
N MET A 144 21.42 27.64 -7.84
CA MET A 144 21.90 28.95 -7.37
C MET A 144 21.98 29.99 -8.49
N GLN A 145 22.47 29.58 -9.67
CA GLN A 145 22.56 30.46 -10.84
C GLN A 145 21.18 30.91 -11.30
N TRP A 146 20.22 29.99 -11.41
CA TRP A 146 18.90 30.29 -11.94
C TRP A 146 18.08 31.08 -10.94
N LEU A 147 18.01 30.65 -9.68
CA LEU A 147 17.32 31.39 -8.61
C LEU A 147 18.01 32.71 -8.20
N ASN A 148 19.18 33.00 -8.77
CA ASN A 148 19.97 34.20 -8.53
C ASN A 148 20.21 34.49 -7.03
N ARG A 149 20.47 33.43 -6.24
CA ARG A 149 20.73 33.53 -4.80
C ARG A 149 21.51 32.30 -4.31
N PRO A 150 22.28 32.41 -3.22
CA PRO A 150 22.87 31.25 -2.59
C PRO A 150 21.77 30.31 -2.07
N ILE A 151 21.96 29.01 -2.28
CA ILE A 151 21.09 27.96 -1.74
C ILE A 151 21.89 27.17 -0.71
N ALA A 152 21.53 27.35 0.56
CA ALA A 152 22.16 26.65 1.69
C ALA A 152 21.80 25.15 1.67
N PRO A 153 22.59 24.28 2.32
CA PRO A 153 22.15 22.92 2.62
C PRO A 153 20.82 22.96 3.40
N PRO A 154 19.93 21.96 3.28
CA PRO A 154 18.59 22.04 3.88
C PRO A 154 18.62 22.20 5.41
N THR A 155 19.62 21.63 6.09
CA THR A 155 19.89 21.81 7.54
C THR A 155 20.14 23.26 7.96
N GLN A 156 20.53 24.13 7.01
CA GLN A 156 20.83 25.54 7.20
C GLN A 156 19.88 26.43 6.40
N ALA A 157 18.74 25.90 5.95
CA ALA A 157 17.76 26.67 5.20
C ALA A 157 17.21 27.82 6.04
N GLU A 158 16.95 28.96 5.38
CA GLU A 158 16.38 30.17 5.97
C GLU A 158 15.18 30.65 5.14
N GLY A 159 14.38 31.56 5.70
CA GLY A 159 13.26 32.19 5.00
C GLY A 159 12.28 31.19 4.39
N ILE A 160 11.94 31.39 3.11
CA ILE A 160 10.96 30.55 2.37
C ILE A 160 11.43 29.10 2.17
N ASP A 161 12.73 28.86 2.06
CA ASP A 161 13.26 27.50 1.93
C ASP A 161 13.10 26.74 3.24
N ARG A 162 13.31 27.42 4.39
CA ARG A 162 13.05 26.82 5.71
C ARG A 162 11.57 26.49 5.90
N ALA A 163 10.68 27.38 5.47
CA ALA A 163 9.25 27.12 5.52
C ALA A 163 8.87 25.90 4.65
N LEU A 164 9.50 25.75 3.48
CA LEU A 164 9.34 24.56 2.63
C LEU A 164 9.87 23.28 3.30
N VAL A 165 11.05 23.32 3.93
CA VAL A 165 11.62 22.20 4.69
C VAL A 165 10.63 21.73 5.76
N HIS A 166 10.06 22.64 6.55
CA HIS A 166 9.06 22.31 7.56
C HIS A 166 7.79 21.70 6.94
N ALA A 167 7.32 22.25 5.82
CA ALA A 167 6.11 21.76 5.16
C ALA A 167 6.29 20.34 4.61
N ILE A 168 7.39 20.09 3.89
CA ILE A 168 7.71 18.74 3.36
C ILE A 168 7.93 17.76 4.51
N THR A 169 8.57 18.19 5.60
CA THR A 169 8.74 17.36 6.80
C THR A 169 7.38 16.87 7.32
N GLN A 170 6.41 17.77 7.50
CA GLN A 170 5.07 17.40 7.96
C GLN A 170 4.37 16.41 7.02
N LEU A 171 4.55 16.55 5.70
CA LEU A 171 3.94 15.65 4.71
C LEU A 171 4.57 14.26 4.70
N ARG A 172 5.89 14.17 4.80
CA ARG A 172 6.66 12.91 4.69
C ARG A 172 6.75 12.13 6.00
N LEU A 173 6.45 12.76 7.14
CA LEU A 173 6.37 12.07 8.45
C LEU A 173 5.25 11.02 8.51
N SER A 174 4.28 11.07 7.60
CA SER A 174 3.20 10.09 7.52
C SER A 174 3.00 9.64 6.07
N HIS A 175 3.24 8.36 5.82
CA HIS A 175 3.12 7.79 4.48
C HIS A 175 1.66 7.59 4.08
N ASP A 176 1.36 7.87 2.81
CA ASP A 176 0.09 7.49 2.20
C ASP A 176 0.08 6.01 1.78
N ALA A 177 -1.08 5.52 1.34
CA ALA A 177 -1.27 4.14 0.92
C ALA A 177 -0.29 3.69 -0.19
N TYR A 178 0.07 4.60 -1.12
CA TYR A 178 1.02 4.30 -2.18
C TYR A 178 2.43 4.10 -1.62
N GLY A 179 2.92 5.02 -0.79
CA GLY A 179 4.23 4.89 -0.15
C GLY A 179 4.33 3.63 0.71
N LEU A 180 3.29 3.32 1.49
CA LEU A 180 3.22 2.09 2.29
C LEU A 180 3.26 0.83 1.42
N ALA A 181 2.59 0.83 0.27
CA ALA A 181 2.60 -0.31 -0.64
C ALA A 181 3.98 -0.53 -1.28
N GLU A 182 4.65 0.55 -1.68
CA GLU A 182 6.01 0.49 -2.22
C GLU A 182 7.02 0.02 -1.17
N MET A 183 6.92 0.52 0.06
CA MET A 183 7.75 0.03 1.17
C MET A 183 7.50 -1.45 1.50
N ARG A 184 6.25 -1.92 1.46
CA ARG A 184 5.92 -3.35 1.62
C ARG A 184 6.53 -4.19 0.50
N ARG A 185 6.53 -3.67 -0.73
CA ARG A 185 7.12 -4.33 -1.90
C ARG A 185 8.64 -4.43 -1.76
N ALA A 186 9.32 -3.35 -1.37
CA ALA A 186 10.75 -3.35 -1.03
C ALA A 186 11.07 -4.34 0.11
N ALA A 187 10.26 -4.34 1.17
CA ALA A 187 10.45 -5.23 2.32
C ALA A 187 10.25 -6.71 1.97
N ALA A 188 9.29 -7.03 1.08
CA ALA A 188 9.07 -8.40 0.61
C ALA A 188 10.29 -8.94 -0.16
N VAL A 189 10.81 -8.17 -1.12
CA VAL A 189 12.01 -8.54 -1.88
C VAL A 189 13.23 -8.63 -0.94
N THR A 190 13.35 -7.70 0.00
CA THR A 190 14.39 -7.72 1.04
C THR A 190 14.33 -9.02 1.86
N GLY A 191 13.13 -9.45 2.27
CA GLY A 191 12.94 -10.72 2.99
C GLY A 191 13.43 -11.94 2.19
N VAL A 192 13.16 -11.97 0.88
CA VAL A 192 13.68 -13.02 -0.01
C VAL A 192 15.20 -12.96 -0.11
N ALA A 193 15.79 -11.76 -0.19
CA ALA A 193 17.25 -11.59 -0.21
C ALA A 193 17.92 -12.12 1.07
N HIS A 194 17.35 -11.83 2.25
CA HIS A 194 17.83 -12.38 3.53
C HIS A 194 17.74 -13.89 3.60
N GLN A 195 16.65 -14.49 3.12
CA GLN A 195 16.52 -15.95 3.03
C GLN A 195 17.59 -16.56 2.12
N ALA A 196 17.85 -15.93 0.96
CA ALA A 196 18.88 -16.37 0.03
C ALA A 196 20.30 -16.26 0.65
N GLY A 197 20.59 -15.17 1.36
CA GLY A 197 21.86 -14.99 2.08
C GLY A 197 22.09 -16.05 3.16
N MET A 198 21.08 -16.31 3.99
CA MET A 198 21.13 -17.38 4.99
C MET A 198 21.37 -18.76 4.37
N ALA A 199 20.71 -19.07 3.25
CA ALA A 199 20.89 -20.33 2.54
C ALA A 199 22.30 -20.46 1.93
N ALA A 200 22.81 -19.38 1.31
CA ALA A 200 24.11 -19.33 0.66
C ALA A 200 25.29 -19.41 1.64
N THR A 201 25.09 -18.98 2.89
CA THR A 201 26.13 -18.96 3.95
C THR A 201 26.81 -20.33 4.11
N ARG A 202 26.09 -21.45 3.88
CA ARG A 202 26.63 -22.81 4.02
C ARG A 202 27.76 -23.14 3.04
N THR A 203 27.76 -22.51 1.88
CA THR A 203 28.74 -22.77 0.81
C THR A 203 29.65 -21.60 0.54
N ALA A 204 29.29 -20.41 1.02
CA ALA A 204 30.08 -19.20 0.91
C ALA A 204 31.37 -19.30 1.70
N ARG A 205 32.44 -18.75 1.16
CA ARG A 205 33.77 -18.68 1.79
C ARG A 205 34.03 -17.32 2.44
N THR A 206 33.42 -16.27 1.91
CA THR A 206 33.62 -14.89 2.35
C THR A 206 32.30 -14.15 2.51
N GLU A 207 32.35 -13.06 3.25
CA GLU A 207 31.24 -12.09 3.37
C GLU A 207 30.74 -11.63 1.99
N ALA A 208 31.66 -11.37 1.05
CA ALA A 208 31.33 -10.92 -0.30
C ALA A 208 30.47 -11.92 -1.08
N GLU A 209 30.72 -13.23 -0.93
CA GLU A 209 29.94 -14.26 -1.62
C GLU A 209 28.49 -14.29 -1.11
N VAL A 210 28.26 -14.06 0.19
CA VAL A 210 26.90 -13.95 0.74
C VAL A 210 26.23 -12.67 0.25
N ARG A 211 26.92 -11.53 0.33
CA ARG A 211 26.42 -10.24 -0.19
C ARG A 211 26.00 -10.34 -1.66
N ALA A 212 26.83 -10.95 -2.51
CA ALA A 212 26.55 -11.08 -3.94
C ALA A 212 25.23 -11.80 -4.21
N ILE A 213 24.92 -12.87 -3.45
CA ILE A 213 23.64 -13.59 -3.57
C ILE A 213 22.47 -12.72 -3.12
N MET A 214 22.62 -11.96 -2.03
CA MET A 214 21.56 -11.07 -1.54
C MET A 214 21.27 -9.96 -2.56
N GLU A 215 22.29 -9.28 -3.06
CA GLU A 215 22.13 -8.20 -4.05
C GLU A 215 21.65 -8.72 -5.40
N GLN A 216 22.02 -9.95 -5.80
CA GLN A 216 21.47 -10.59 -6.99
C GLN A 216 19.93 -10.68 -6.92
N VAL A 217 19.37 -11.00 -5.75
CA VAL A 217 17.90 -11.07 -5.57
C VAL A 217 17.26 -9.71 -5.80
N LEU A 218 17.86 -8.64 -5.27
CA LEU A 218 17.36 -7.27 -5.47
C LEU A 218 17.36 -6.91 -6.96
N MET A 219 18.51 -7.14 -7.62
CA MET A 219 18.68 -6.87 -9.05
C MET A 219 17.70 -7.67 -9.92
N ALA A 220 17.43 -8.94 -9.57
CA ALA A 220 16.49 -9.79 -10.29
C ALA A 220 15.04 -9.27 -10.22
N HIS A 221 14.71 -8.45 -9.22
CA HIS A 221 13.42 -7.78 -9.08
C HIS A 221 13.45 -6.33 -9.58
N ASN A 222 14.46 -5.95 -10.36
CA ASN A 222 14.65 -4.59 -10.88
C ASN A 222 14.79 -3.54 -9.76
N MET A 223 15.30 -3.94 -8.60
CA MET A 223 15.57 -3.09 -7.45
C MET A 223 17.07 -2.93 -7.23
N THR A 224 17.44 -1.89 -6.49
CA THR A 224 18.81 -1.64 -6.02
C THR A 224 18.87 -1.75 -4.50
N SER A 225 20.06 -1.67 -3.91
CA SER A 225 20.19 -1.51 -2.47
C SER A 225 19.88 -0.07 -2.07
N ALA A 226 19.02 0.14 -1.06
CA ALA A 226 18.69 1.46 -0.52
C ALA A 226 19.88 2.15 0.17
N TYR A 227 20.87 1.36 0.58
CA TYR A 227 22.14 1.77 1.17
C TYR A 227 23.21 0.73 0.84
N ASN A 228 24.46 1.02 1.17
CA ASN A 228 25.54 0.03 1.00
C ASN A 228 25.29 -1.15 1.94
N SER A 229 24.94 -2.31 1.38
CA SER A 229 24.70 -3.56 2.10
C SER A 229 25.84 -3.87 3.09
N ILE A 230 25.54 -4.04 4.37
CA ILE A 230 26.52 -4.45 5.39
C ILE A 230 26.35 -5.96 5.57
N VAL A 231 27.37 -6.75 5.23
CA VAL A 231 27.35 -8.21 5.43
C VAL A 231 28.67 -8.58 6.05
N THR A 232 28.68 -8.91 7.34
CA THR A 232 29.93 -9.05 8.07
C THR A 232 29.93 -10.03 9.24
N VAL A 233 31.07 -10.68 9.47
CA VAL A 233 31.34 -11.43 10.70
C VAL A 233 31.86 -10.56 11.85
N HIS A 234 32.15 -9.29 11.57
CA HIS A 234 32.55 -8.26 12.53
C HIS A 234 31.38 -7.32 12.87
N GLY A 235 30.32 -7.90 13.46
CA GLY A 235 29.08 -7.18 13.77
C GLY A 235 29.23 -6.03 14.78
N GLU A 236 30.36 -5.95 15.49
CA GLU A 236 30.73 -4.82 16.35
C GLU A 236 31.02 -3.52 15.56
N ILE A 237 31.21 -3.62 14.24
CA ILE A 237 31.43 -2.48 13.34
C ILE A 237 30.10 -2.14 12.64
N LEU A 238 29.37 -1.16 13.16
CA LEU A 238 27.98 -0.86 12.77
C LEU A 238 27.78 -0.62 11.26
N HIS A 239 28.66 0.13 10.59
CA HIS A 239 28.58 0.42 9.16
C HIS A 239 29.78 -0.16 8.40
N ASN A 240 30.01 -1.47 8.52
CA ASN A 240 31.12 -2.12 7.83
C ASN A 240 30.85 -2.27 6.32
N THR A 241 31.67 -1.62 5.50
CA THR A 241 31.60 -1.71 4.03
C THR A 241 32.73 -2.54 3.41
N HIS A 242 33.36 -3.42 4.19
CA HIS A 242 34.41 -4.34 3.73
C HIS A 242 33.93 -5.79 3.86
N TYR A 243 34.15 -6.59 2.80
CA TYR A 243 33.54 -7.93 2.67
C TYR A 243 34.57 -9.04 2.39
N HIS A 244 35.81 -8.84 2.83
CA HIS A 244 36.93 -9.70 2.49
C HIS A 244 37.21 -10.79 3.54
N HIS A 245 36.51 -10.77 4.69
CA HIS A 245 36.75 -11.74 5.74
C HIS A 245 36.21 -13.12 5.35
N ALA A 246 36.91 -14.15 5.81
CA ALA A 246 36.49 -15.52 5.64
C ALA A 246 35.41 -15.89 6.66
N LEU A 247 34.47 -16.73 6.25
CA LEU A 247 33.42 -17.28 7.12
C LEU A 247 33.97 -18.50 7.88
N ALA A 248 34.03 -18.45 9.21
CA ALA A 248 34.40 -19.59 10.04
C ALA A 248 33.20 -20.15 10.83
N PRO A 249 33.17 -21.47 11.16
CA PRO A 249 32.05 -22.08 11.88
C PRO A 249 31.72 -21.46 13.25
N GLY A 250 32.67 -20.76 13.87
CA GLY A 250 32.48 -20.09 15.17
C GLY A 250 31.85 -18.70 15.07
N ASP A 251 31.68 -18.17 13.85
CA ASP A 251 31.27 -16.79 13.66
C ASP A 251 29.74 -16.62 13.69
N LEU A 252 29.33 -15.41 14.07
CA LEU A 252 28.03 -14.86 13.71
C LEU A 252 28.20 -14.05 12.44
N LEU A 253 27.26 -14.15 11.51
CA LEU A 253 27.14 -13.26 10.37
C LEU A 253 25.99 -12.29 10.64
N LEU A 254 26.28 -10.99 10.59
CA LEU A 254 25.30 -9.91 10.61
C LEU A 254 25.15 -9.39 9.18
N ALA A 255 23.92 -9.40 8.67
CA ALA A 255 23.59 -8.81 7.37
C ALA A 255 22.55 -7.72 7.57
N ASP A 256 22.88 -6.50 7.21
CA ASP A 256 22.00 -5.34 7.10
C ASP A 256 21.87 -4.96 5.63
N VAL A 257 20.73 -5.33 5.04
CA VAL A 257 20.48 -5.22 3.60
C VAL A 257 19.03 -4.87 3.38
N GLY A 258 18.80 -3.86 2.54
CA GLY A 258 17.48 -3.36 2.21
C GLY A 258 17.35 -2.95 0.74
N ALA A 259 16.21 -3.27 0.13
CA ALA A 259 15.89 -2.92 -1.24
C ALA A 259 15.38 -1.47 -1.37
N GLU A 260 15.64 -0.83 -2.50
CA GLU A 260 14.97 0.39 -2.95
C GLU A 260 14.13 0.07 -4.19
N THR A 261 12.86 0.50 -4.20
CA THR A 261 12.00 0.37 -5.37
C THR A 261 12.42 1.32 -6.50
N GLU A 262 11.94 1.08 -7.72
CA GLU A 262 12.19 1.98 -8.86
C GLU A 262 11.68 3.41 -8.66
N SER A 263 10.68 3.57 -7.80
CA SER A 263 10.10 4.85 -7.39
C SER A 263 10.82 5.48 -6.17
N GLY A 264 11.85 4.82 -5.64
CA GLY A 264 12.75 5.32 -4.60
C GLY A 264 12.38 4.96 -3.16
N TRP A 265 11.44 4.04 -2.91
CA TRP A 265 11.03 3.67 -1.54
C TRP A 265 11.94 2.59 -0.97
N ALA A 266 12.45 2.83 0.23
CA ALA A 266 13.43 1.98 0.89
C ALA A 266 12.78 0.97 1.83
N ALA A 267 13.40 -0.20 1.91
CA ALA A 267 13.34 -1.11 3.04
C ALA A 267 14.69 -1.12 3.76
N ASP A 268 14.67 -1.50 5.04
CA ASP A 268 15.86 -1.61 5.87
C ASP A 268 15.68 -2.77 6.86
N VAL A 269 16.51 -3.79 6.73
CA VAL A 269 16.37 -5.04 7.49
C VAL A 269 17.74 -5.59 7.85
N THR A 270 17.95 -5.77 9.14
CA THR A 270 19.09 -6.52 9.68
C THR A 270 18.67 -7.92 10.13
N ARG A 271 19.50 -8.93 9.84
CA ARG A 271 19.42 -10.29 10.40
C ARG A 271 20.79 -10.75 10.86
N THR A 272 20.83 -11.54 11.92
CA THR A 272 22.06 -12.15 12.44
C THR A 272 21.86 -13.64 12.62
N TRP A 273 22.80 -14.45 12.14
CA TRP A 273 22.75 -15.90 12.26
C TRP A 273 24.13 -16.52 12.45
N ALA A 274 24.18 -17.73 13.02
CA ALA A 274 25.43 -18.48 13.13
C ALA A 274 25.86 -19.02 11.76
N VAL A 275 27.13 -18.81 11.39
CA VAL A 275 27.70 -19.31 10.12
C VAL A 275 27.59 -20.84 10.02
N ALA A 276 27.79 -21.55 11.14
CA ALA A 276 27.61 -23.00 11.21
C ALA A 276 26.14 -23.48 11.11
N GLY A 277 25.16 -22.56 11.05
CA GLY A 277 23.73 -22.87 11.01
C GLY A 277 23.13 -23.28 12.35
N LYS A 278 23.92 -23.29 13.44
CA LYS A 278 23.46 -23.52 14.82
C LYS A 278 24.19 -22.58 15.75
N PHE A 279 23.44 -21.87 16.58
CA PHE A 279 24.03 -21.03 17.62
C PHE A 279 24.76 -21.88 18.67
N SER A 280 25.94 -21.43 19.08
CA SER A 280 26.54 -21.87 20.34
C SER A 280 25.73 -21.34 21.54
N PRO A 281 25.92 -21.90 22.75
CA PRO A 281 25.22 -21.40 23.94
C PRO A 281 25.44 -19.90 24.19
N SER A 282 26.66 -19.38 23.99
CA SER A 282 26.96 -17.96 24.19
C SER A 282 26.36 -17.07 23.10
N GLN A 283 26.42 -17.50 21.83
CA GLN A 283 25.78 -16.77 20.74
C GLN A 283 24.26 -16.70 20.93
N ARG A 284 23.64 -17.82 21.30
CA ARG A 284 22.20 -17.92 21.59
C ARG A 284 21.80 -16.99 22.73
N ALA A 285 22.59 -16.96 23.81
CA ALA A 285 22.32 -16.11 24.95
C ALA A 285 22.28 -14.62 24.58
N ILE A 286 23.26 -14.13 23.81
CA ILE A 286 23.27 -12.73 23.35
C ILE A 286 22.14 -12.45 22.36
N TYR A 287 21.90 -13.38 21.41
CA TYR A 287 20.80 -13.25 20.45
C TYR A 287 19.45 -13.11 21.14
N ASP A 288 19.18 -13.92 22.16
CA ASP A 288 17.91 -13.88 22.91
C ASP A 288 17.71 -12.57 23.66
N ILE A 289 18.78 -11.93 24.15
CA ILE A 289 18.69 -10.61 24.79
C ILE A 289 18.26 -9.55 23.77
N VAL A 290 18.86 -9.56 22.59
CA VAL A 290 18.51 -8.61 21.51
C VAL A 290 17.08 -8.88 21.01
N LEU A 291 16.70 -10.15 20.84
CA LEU A 291 15.34 -10.55 20.45
C LEU A 291 14.31 -10.09 21.49
N ALA A 292 14.59 -10.26 22.79
CA ALA A 292 13.70 -9.80 23.85
C ALA A 292 13.52 -8.28 23.83
N ALA A 293 14.59 -7.51 23.64
CA ALA A 293 14.53 -6.05 23.52
C ALA A 293 13.72 -5.62 22.28
N HIS A 294 13.94 -6.29 21.14
CA HIS A 294 13.19 -6.06 19.90
C HIS A 294 11.69 -6.30 20.09
N ASP A 295 11.30 -7.46 20.62
CA ASP A 295 9.90 -7.83 20.79
C ASP A 295 9.19 -6.95 21.83
N ALA A 296 9.89 -6.58 22.91
CA ALA A 296 9.37 -5.66 23.92
C ALA A 296 9.10 -4.26 23.33
N CYS A 297 9.98 -3.76 22.46
CA CYS A 297 9.76 -2.49 21.79
C CYS A 297 8.57 -2.56 20.83
N ILE A 298 8.49 -3.59 19.98
CA ILE A 298 7.36 -3.77 19.05
C ILE A 298 6.02 -3.80 19.79
N ALA A 299 5.94 -4.54 20.90
CA ALA A 299 4.73 -4.64 21.70
C ALA A 299 4.25 -3.28 22.27
N GLN A 300 5.16 -2.31 22.40
CA GLN A 300 4.88 -0.99 22.97
C GLN A 300 4.65 0.10 21.90
N ILE A 301 4.96 -0.16 20.62
CA ILE A 301 4.74 0.82 19.55
C ILE A 301 3.25 1.04 19.34
N ARG A 302 2.79 2.25 19.66
CA ARG A 302 1.43 2.74 19.40
C ARG A 302 1.40 4.27 19.43
N PRO A 303 0.36 4.91 18.88
CA PRO A 303 0.22 6.36 18.96
C PRO A 303 0.32 6.91 20.39
N GLY A 304 0.99 8.05 20.52
CA GLY A 304 1.23 8.77 21.77
C GLY A 304 2.44 8.29 22.59
N VAL A 305 3.05 7.14 22.26
CA VAL A 305 4.25 6.66 22.96
C VAL A 305 5.45 7.50 22.56
N GLU A 306 6.25 7.89 23.55
CA GLU A 306 7.49 8.64 23.30
C GLU A 306 8.56 7.72 22.71
N TYR A 307 9.11 8.07 21.55
CA TYR A 307 10.13 7.25 20.90
C TYR A 307 11.36 7.00 21.79
N ARG A 308 11.71 7.99 22.60
CA ARG A 308 12.80 7.89 23.59
C ARG A 308 12.53 6.83 24.66
N GLU A 309 11.28 6.64 25.07
CA GLU A 309 10.91 5.61 26.04
C GLU A 309 11.12 4.21 25.48
N LEU A 310 10.89 4.01 24.17
CA LEU A 310 11.21 2.74 23.50
C LEU A 310 12.71 2.46 23.50
N HIS A 311 13.53 3.47 23.26
CA HIS A 311 14.99 3.31 23.36
C HIS A 311 15.44 2.94 24.77
N LEU A 312 14.90 3.61 25.80
CA LEU A 312 15.20 3.29 27.20
C LEU A 312 14.68 1.90 27.62
N LEU A 313 13.55 1.46 27.07
CA LEU A 313 13.03 0.10 27.26
C LEU A 313 13.99 -0.94 26.68
N ALA A 314 14.47 -0.74 25.45
CA ALA A 314 15.48 -1.60 24.84
C ALA A 314 16.77 -1.63 25.66
N ALA A 315 17.28 -0.45 26.05
CA ALA A 315 18.48 -0.31 26.87
C ALA A 315 18.35 -1.06 28.20
N THR A 316 17.22 -0.94 28.88
CA THR A 316 16.95 -1.60 30.17
C THR A 316 16.85 -3.12 29.99
N THR A 317 16.19 -3.58 28.93
CA THR A 317 16.07 -5.01 28.61
C THR A 317 17.43 -5.63 28.30
N ILE A 318 18.27 -4.93 27.51
CA ILE A 318 19.64 -5.36 27.21
C ILE A 318 20.48 -5.39 28.49
N ALA A 319 20.40 -4.34 29.32
CA ALA A 319 21.14 -4.28 30.58
C ALA A 319 20.77 -5.43 31.52
N ALA A 320 19.47 -5.75 31.65
CA ALA A 320 18.99 -6.88 32.45
C ALA A 320 19.56 -8.21 31.95
N GLY A 321 19.48 -8.48 30.64
CA GLY A 321 20.07 -9.68 30.06
C GLY A 321 21.58 -9.79 30.28
N LEU A 322 22.31 -8.68 30.16
CA LEU A 322 23.76 -8.65 30.42
C LEU A 322 24.10 -8.82 31.91
N VAL A 323 23.23 -8.41 32.82
CA VAL A 323 23.35 -8.69 34.27
C VAL A 323 23.14 -10.19 34.54
N ASP A 324 22.14 -10.82 33.92
CA ASP A 324 21.87 -12.25 34.06
C ASP A 324 23.05 -13.12 33.56
N LEU A 325 23.77 -12.67 32.53
CA LEU A 325 24.99 -13.30 32.04
C LEU A 325 26.24 -12.97 32.89
N GLY A 326 26.13 -12.08 33.89
CA GLY A 326 27.23 -11.64 34.74
C GLY A 326 28.24 -10.71 34.05
N ILE A 327 27.91 -10.17 32.87
CA ILE A 327 28.73 -9.20 32.11
C ILE A 327 28.62 -7.82 32.75
N LEU A 328 27.40 -7.40 33.08
CA LEU A 328 27.14 -6.22 33.90
C LEU A 328 26.81 -6.64 35.34
N ARG A 329 26.98 -5.71 36.29
CA ARG A 329 26.67 -5.92 37.72
C ARG A 329 26.00 -4.70 38.30
N GLY A 330 24.79 -4.86 38.84
CA GLY A 330 23.99 -3.77 39.40
C GLY A 330 22.51 -3.95 39.07
N GLN A 331 21.69 -2.96 39.43
CA GLN A 331 20.31 -2.88 38.98
C GLN A 331 20.27 -2.35 37.53
N PRO A 332 19.52 -2.97 36.61
CA PRO A 332 19.49 -2.57 35.19
C PRO A 332 19.16 -1.10 34.95
N GLU A 333 18.19 -0.55 35.68
CA GLU A 333 17.74 0.84 35.55
C GLU A 333 18.87 1.81 35.94
N GLU A 334 19.57 1.55 37.05
CA GLU A 334 20.71 2.36 37.49
C GLU A 334 21.89 2.30 36.50
N LEU A 335 22.06 1.17 35.80
CA LEU A 335 23.07 1.02 34.75
C LEU A 335 22.70 1.84 33.51
N VAL A 336 21.42 1.93 33.17
CA VAL A 336 20.92 2.77 32.08
C VAL A 336 21.03 4.25 32.41
N ASP A 337 20.69 4.64 33.64
CA ASP A 337 20.84 6.03 34.13
C ASP A 337 22.29 6.53 34.08
N ARG A 338 23.25 5.62 34.15
CA ARG A 338 24.70 5.88 34.06
C ARG A 338 25.29 5.64 32.67
N ASP A 339 24.44 5.44 31.66
CA ASP A 339 24.82 5.17 30.26
C ASP A 339 25.69 3.92 30.06
N ALA A 340 25.73 2.99 31.02
CA ALA A 340 26.58 1.79 30.94
C ALA A 340 26.17 0.85 29.80
N HIS A 341 24.87 0.78 29.50
CA HIS A 341 24.31 0.02 28.37
C HIS A 341 24.88 0.48 27.01
N ALA A 342 25.23 1.77 26.87
CA ALA A 342 25.68 2.35 25.61
C ALA A 342 27.05 1.81 25.15
N LEU A 343 27.81 1.14 26.03
CA LEU A 343 29.01 0.39 25.65
C LEU A 343 28.69 -0.81 24.74
N PHE A 344 27.48 -1.35 24.83
CA PHE A 344 27.00 -2.52 24.08
C PHE A 344 25.92 -2.17 23.07
N PHE A 345 25.21 -1.06 23.28
CA PHE A 345 24.17 -0.54 22.39
C PHE A 345 24.36 0.98 22.20
N PRO A 346 25.36 1.40 21.39
CA PRO A 346 25.76 2.80 21.28
C PRO A 346 24.89 3.63 20.33
N HIS A 347 24.08 3.00 19.47
CA HIS A 347 23.25 3.68 18.48
C HIS A 347 21.80 3.85 18.94
N GLY A 348 21.03 4.68 18.25
CA GLY A 348 19.58 4.80 18.49
C GLY A 348 18.84 3.49 18.19
N ILE A 349 17.64 3.32 18.77
CA ILE A 349 16.80 2.11 18.59
C ILE A 349 16.21 1.97 17.17
N GLY A 350 16.31 3.03 16.37
CA GLY A 350 15.88 3.08 14.97
C GLY A 350 15.77 4.53 14.48
N HIS A 351 15.03 4.71 13.38
CA HIS A 351 14.87 5.99 12.67
C HIS A 351 13.59 5.99 11.82
N LEU A 352 13.29 7.15 11.22
CA LEU A 352 12.32 7.24 10.13
C LEU A 352 12.84 6.49 8.90
N LEU A 353 11.93 5.89 8.14
CA LEU A 353 12.19 5.14 6.91
C LEU A 353 11.15 5.54 5.85
N GLY A 354 11.56 5.77 4.61
CA GLY A 354 10.67 6.22 3.55
C GLY A 354 11.34 6.22 2.18
N LEU A 355 11.41 7.39 1.54
CA LEU A 355 12.16 7.56 0.29
C LEU A 355 13.68 7.58 0.53
N ASP A 356 14.12 7.83 1.76
CA ASP A 356 15.50 7.61 2.19
C ASP A 356 15.53 6.56 3.32
N VAL A 357 16.63 5.80 3.43
CA VAL A 357 16.83 4.80 4.50
C VAL A 357 16.74 5.47 5.88
N HIS A 358 17.40 6.61 6.05
CA HIS A 358 17.17 7.53 7.15
C HIS A 358 16.34 8.70 6.63
N ASP A 359 15.02 8.53 6.66
CA ASP A 359 14.11 9.45 5.97
C ASP A 359 14.26 10.89 6.48
N MET A 360 14.50 11.82 5.55
CA MET A 360 14.67 13.26 5.80
C MET A 360 15.84 13.65 6.72
N GLU A 361 16.87 12.81 6.89
CA GLU A 361 18.06 13.20 7.66
C GLU A 361 18.83 14.35 6.99
N ASP A 362 18.61 14.59 5.69
CA ASP A 362 19.12 15.76 4.98
C ASP A 362 18.53 17.10 5.48
N PHE A 363 17.38 17.06 6.18
CA PHE A 363 16.80 18.18 6.92
C PHE A 363 17.34 18.30 8.36
N GLY A 364 18.22 17.39 8.79
CA GLY A 364 18.76 17.33 10.14
C GLY A 364 17.68 17.02 11.16
N ASP A 365 17.76 17.67 12.32
CA ASP A 365 16.88 17.36 13.45
C ASP A 365 15.44 17.87 13.28
N ILE A 366 15.14 18.63 12.21
CA ILE A 366 13.79 19.14 11.95
C ILE A 366 12.77 18.00 11.79
N ALA A 367 13.16 16.90 11.15
CA ALA A 367 12.30 15.73 10.98
C ALA A 367 12.33 14.79 12.20
N GLY A 368 13.53 14.60 12.76
CA GLY A 368 13.77 13.65 13.84
C GLY A 368 13.35 14.14 15.23
N TYR A 369 13.25 15.44 15.48
CA TYR A 369 13.04 15.98 16.83
C TYR A 369 11.82 16.88 16.87
N GLU A 370 10.98 16.70 17.89
CA GLU A 370 9.79 17.54 18.09
C GLU A 370 10.24 19.00 18.33
N PRO A 371 9.51 20.01 17.83
CA PRO A 371 9.88 21.41 18.05
C PRO A 371 10.19 21.71 19.53
N GLY A 372 11.39 22.25 19.77
CA GLY A 372 11.89 22.55 21.12
C GLY A 372 12.75 21.45 21.76
N ARG A 373 12.81 20.25 21.18
CA ARG A 373 13.74 19.19 21.60
C ARG A 373 15.10 19.35 20.91
N GLN A 374 16.13 18.83 21.56
CA GLN A 374 17.51 18.85 21.08
C GLN A 374 18.14 17.47 21.32
N ARG A 375 19.15 17.14 20.52
CA ARG A 375 19.99 15.97 20.74
C ARG A 375 20.58 15.99 22.14
N SER A 376 20.53 14.84 22.80
CA SER A 376 21.19 14.61 24.08
C SER A 376 22.72 14.61 23.92
N ASP A 377 23.43 15.09 24.92
CA ASP A 377 24.90 14.98 25.01
C ASP A 377 25.37 13.66 25.67
N ARG A 378 24.46 12.94 26.33
CA ARG A 378 24.70 11.61 26.90
C ARG A 378 25.09 10.57 25.85
N PHE A 379 26.02 9.70 26.22
CA PHE A 379 26.47 8.58 25.39
C PHE A 379 25.32 7.58 25.15
N GLY A 380 25.16 7.09 23.92
CA GLY A 380 23.98 6.34 23.48
C GLY A 380 22.84 7.25 23.03
N LEU A 381 22.27 8.06 23.94
CA LEU A 381 21.12 8.93 23.63
C LEU A 381 21.40 10.01 22.58
N GLY A 382 22.64 10.50 22.48
CA GLY A 382 23.02 11.47 21.44
C GLY A 382 22.94 10.93 20.01
N TYR A 383 22.90 9.60 19.85
CA TYR A 383 22.77 8.93 18.56
C TYR A 383 21.32 8.58 18.19
N LEU A 384 20.32 9.00 18.98
CA LEU A 384 18.92 8.88 18.58
C LEU A 384 18.66 9.69 17.32
N ARG A 385 18.03 9.06 16.32
CA ARG A 385 17.65 9.69 15.06
C ARG A 385 16.21 10.22 15.09
N LEU A 386 15.44 9.79 16.08
CA LEU A 386 14.07 10.21 16.32
C LEU A 386 13.87 10.43 17.83
N ASP A 387 13.19 11.51 18.18
CA ASP A 387 12.83 11.89 19.54
C ASP A 387 11.52 12.68 19.50
N ARG A 388 10.45 11.95 19.19
CA ARG A 388 9.09 12.47 19.02
C ARG A 388 8.09 11.50 19.63
N PRO A 389 6.90 11.96 20.06
CA PRO A 389 5.79 11.06 20.29
C PRO A 389 5.39 10.42 18.97
N LEU A 390 5.25 9.10 18.97
CA LEU A 390 4.75 8.35 17.83
C LEU A 390 3.36 8.85 17.48
N GLN A 391 3.17 9.29 16.24
CA GLN A 391 1.86 9.67 15.73
C GLN A 391 1.22 8.45 15.06
N PRO A 392 -0.12 8.40 14.96
CA PRO A 392 -0.76 7.48 14.03
C PRO A 392 -0.22 7.71 12.62
N GLY A 393 0.06 6.63 11.88
CA GLY A 393 0.02 6.69 10.42
C GLY A 393 -1.43 6.91 9.95
N GLU A 394 -1.71 6.83 8.64
CA GLU A 394 -3.11 6.74 8.18
C GLU A 394 -3.79 5.56 8.90
N THR A 395 -4.70 5.89 9.80
CA THR A 395 -5.48 4.89 10.56
C THR A 395 -6.52 4.26 9.64
N THR A 396 -6.94 3.04 9.95
CA THR A 396 -8.10 2.43 9.28
C THR A 396 -9.33 3.33 9.37
N GLU A 397 -9.53 4.05 10.49
CA GLU A 397 -10.61 5.03 10.57
C GLU A 397 -10.44 6.23 9.62
N GLN A 398 -9.22 6.75 9.43
CA GLN A 398 -8.95 7.84 8.48
C GLN A 398 -9.08 7.38 7.02
N PHE A 399 -8.65 6.15 6.70
CA PHE A 399 -8.88 5.52 5.41
C PHE A 399 -10.38 5.37 5.15
N ILE A 400 -11.13 4.78 6.10
CA ILE A 400 -12.59 4.62 6.00
C ILE A 400 -13.27 5.98 5.86
N ALA A 401 -12.89 6.97 6.68
CA ALA A 401 -13.48 8.31 6.60
C ALA A 401 -13.20 9.00 5.25
N ARG A 402 -12.07 8.70 4.60
CA ARG A 402 -11.80 9.16 3.23
C ARG A 402 -12.63 8.40 2.21
N GLU A 403 -12.58 7.07 2.21
CA GLU A 403 -13.33 6.21 1.27
C GLU A 403 -14.84 6.48 1.33
N VAL A 404 -15.40 6.70 2.51
CA VAL A 404 -16.83 7.02 2.71
C VAL A 404 -17.22 8.35 2.04
N ASN A 405 -16.30 9.30 1.91
CA ASN A 405 -16.58 10.62 1.33
C ASN A 405 -16.13 10.76 -0.13
N GLU A 406 -15.22 9.90 -0.60
CA GLU A 406 -14.66 9.95 -1.95
C GLU A 406 -15.30 8.95 -2.91
N ASN A 407 -15.84 7.82 -2.40
CA ASN A 407 -16.57 6.87 -3.24
C ASN A 407 -18.05 7.22 -3.33
N PRO A 408 -18.65 7.22 -4.54
CA PRO A 408 -20.08 7.40 -4.69
C PRO A 408 -20.82 6.25 -4.01
N THR A 409 -21.93 6.54 -3.33
CA THR A 409 -22.77 5.48 -2.75
C THR A 409 -23.40 4.64 -3.87
N LEU A 410 -23.84 3.41 -3.56
CA LEU A 410 -24.57 2.59 -4.54
C LEU A 410 -25.80 3.32 -5.10
N SER A 411 -26.46 4.15 -4.27
CA SER A 411 -27.54 5.04 -4.68
C SER A 411 -27.06 6.13 -5.66
N ASP A 412 -25.91 6.78 -5.41
CA ASP A 412 -25.35 7.80 -6.31
C ASP A 412 -24.98 7.20 -7.67
N MET A 413 -24.34 6.03 -7.66
CA MET A 413 -24.00 5.29 -8.87
C MET A 413 -25.26 4.88 -9.64
N THR A 414 -26.28 4.38 -8.94
CA THR A 414 -27.58 4.02 -9.54
C THR A 414 -28.25 5.23 -10.18
N GLN A 415 -28.29 6.36 -9.48
CA GLN A 415 -28.87 7.60 -10.00
C GLN A 415 -28.11 8.10 -11.23
N ALA A 416 -26.77 8.06 -11.20
CA ALA A 416 -25.94 8.45 -12.32
C ALA A 416 -26.17 7.55 -13.55
N ALA A 417 -26.21 6.23 -13.36
CA ALA A 417 -26.49 5.26 -14.42
C ALA A 417 -27.88 5.50 -15.06
N LEU A 418 -28.92 5.66 -14.23
CA LEU A 418 -30.28 5.96 -14.69
C LEU A 418 -30.36 7.30 -15.44
N ASN A 419 -29.62 8.32 -14.99
CA ASN A 419 -29.56 9.63 -15.65
C ASN A 419 -28.89 9.57 -17.03
N VAL A 420 -27.93 8.67 -17.22
CA VAL A 420 -27.24 8.49 -18.50
C VAL A 420 -28.06 7.60 -19.43
N LEU A 421 -28.42 6.39 -18.98
CA LEU A 421 -29.12 5.38 -19.77
C LEU A 421 -30.56 5.80 -20.11
N GLY A 422 -31.23 6.53 -19.20
CA GLY A 422 -32.59 7.02 -19.42
C GLY A 422 -32.76 8.03 -20.55
N LYS A 423 -31.66 8.51 -21.15
CA LYS A 423 -31.69 9.38 -22.33
C LYS A 423 -31.90 8.60 -23.63
N ASP A 424 -31.63 7.30 -23.63
CA ASP A 424 -31.80 6.44 -24.79
C ASP A 424 -33.28 6.32 -25.16
N GLN A 425 -33.60 6.61 -26.42
CA GLN A 425 -34.98 6.58 -26.93
C GLN A 425 -35.47 5.15 -27.19
N ASP A 426 -34.55 4.19 -27.36
CA ASP A 426 -34.88 2.78 -27.60
C ASP A 426 -35.07 2.02 -26.28
N GLY A 427 -34.83 2.67 -25.13
CA GLY A 427 -34.90 2.09 -23.79
C GLY A 427 -33.57 1.50 -23.33
N PHE A 428 -33.54 0.93 -22.13
CA PHE A 428 -32.32 0.36 -21.55
C PHE A 428 -32.61 -0.80 -20.60
N TRP A 429 -31.56 -1.56 -20.30
CA TRP A 429 -31.51 -2.52 -19.21
C TRP A 429 -30.36 -2.14 -18.27
N LEU A 430 -30.64 -2.14 -16.97
CA LEU A 430 -29.66 -1.84 -15.93
C LEU A 430 -29.75 -2.90 -14.85
N MET A 431 -28.61 -3.46 -14.48
CA MET A 431 -28.43 -4.28 -13.29
C MET A 431 -27.61 -3.50 -12.27
N VAL A 432 -28.11 -3.45 -11.05
CA VAL A 432 -27.43 -2.85 -9.90
C VAL A 432 -27.21 -3.95 -8.88
N GLU A 433 -25.97 -4.13 -8.46
CA GLU A 433 -25.55 -5.19 -7.54
C GLU A 433 -24.92 -4.57 -6.29
N GLY A 434 -25.33 -5.06 -5.12
CA GLY A 434 -24.73 -4.71 -3.84
C GLY A 434 -23.75 -5.79 -3.37
N GLY A 435 -22.61 -5.92 -4.05
CA GLY A 435 -21.65 -7.02 -3.80
C GLY A 435 -21.14 -7.10 -2.35
N ASP A 436 -21.06 -5.98 -1.63
CA ASP A 436 -20.61 -5.95 -0.23
C ASP A 436 -21.52 -6.73 0.73
N ILE A 437 -22.77 -7.00 0.33
CA ILE A 437 -23.70 -7.85 1.09
C ILE A 437 -23.15 -9.28 1.17
N ASP A 438 -22.63 -9.80 0.06
CA ASP A 438 -22.07 -11.14 -0.03
C ASP A 438 -20.78 -11.27 0.81
N TRP A 439 -19.87 -10.30 0.66
CA TRP A 439 -18.66 -10.22 1.48
C TRP A 439 -18.97 -10.14 2.97
N SER A 440 -19.93 -9.28 3.36
CA SER A 440 -20.33 -9.12 4.77
C SER A 440 -20.95 -10.40 5.34
N ALA A 441 -21.70 -11.14 4.52
CA ALA A 441 -22.28 -12.43 4.92
C ALA A 441 -21.20 -13.51 5.09
N HIS A 442 -20.23 -13.59 4.17
CA HIS A 442 -19.11 -14.53 4.26
C HIS A 442 -18.21 -14.26 5.48
N ASP A 443 -18.03 -12.99 5.85
CA ASP A 443 -17.23 -12.57 7.01
C ASP A 443 -17.98 -12.70 8.34
N ASN A 444 -19.25 -13.11 8.32
CA ASN A 444 -20.13 -13.16 9.49
C ASN A 444 -20.20 -11.80 10.25
N ASN A 445 -20.12 -10.70 9.50
CA ASN A 445 -20.12 -9.34 10.04
C ASN A 445 -21.52 -8.73 9.98
N MET A 446 -22.25 -8.88 11.07
CA MET A 446 -23.65 -8.44 11.16
C MET A 446 -23.84 -6.93 10.95
N ASP A 447 -22.95 -6.12 11.52
CA ASP A 447 -23.08 -4.66 11.48
C ASP A 447 -22.88 -4.15 10.05
N ASN A 448 -21.88 -4.68 9.34
CA ASN A 448 -21.67 -4.38 7.92
C ASN A 448 -22.82 -4.91 7.06
N LEU A 449 -23.30 -6.13 7.32
CA LEU A 449 -24.40 -6.72 6.56
C LEU A 449 -25.69 -5.88 6.65
N ILE A 450 -26.02 -5.35 7.83
CA ILE A 450 -27.16 -4.43 7.99
C ILE A 450 -26.92 -3.12 7.22
N GLY A 451 -25.68 -2.58 7.28
CA GLY A 451 -25.30 -1.37 6.57
C GLY A 451 -25.42 -1.49 5.06
N THR A 452 -24.86 -2.56 4.48
CA THR A 452 -24.85 -2.82 3.04
C THR A 452 -26.25 -3.14 2.51
N MET A 453 -27.08 -3.86 3.27
CA MET A 453 -28.50 -4.05 2.97
C MET A 453 -29.27 -2.73 2.94
N LYS A 454 -28.99 -1.81 3.88
CA LYS A 454 -29.60 -0.48 3.91
C LYS A 454 -29.17 0.36 2.71
N ASP A 455 -27.92 0.25 2.25
CA ASP A 455 -27.45 0.97 1.07
C ASP A 455 -28.04 0.42 -0.23
N PHE A 456 -28.25 -0.90 -0.31
CA PHE A 456 -29.02 -1.51 -1.39
C PHE A 456 -30.49 -1.07 -1.40
N ASP A 457 -31.15 -1.01 -0.24
CA ASP A 457 -32.51 -0.47 -0.11
C ASP A 457 -32.61 0.98 -0.62
N LYS A 458 -31.62 1.83 -0.31
CA LYS A 458 -31.56 3.20 -0.87
C LYS A 458 -31.44 3.18 -2.39
N ALA A 459 -30.62 2.30 -2.98
CA ALA A 459 -30.50 2.18 -4.43
C ALA A 459 -31.82 1.73 -5.09
N VAL A 460 -32.54 0.81 -4.46
CA VAL A 460 -33.91 0.41 -4.86
C VAL A 460 -34.86 1.60 -4.80
N GLN A 461 -34.85 2.36 -3.70
CA GLN A 461 -35.68 3.55 -3.53
C GLN A 461 -35.35 4.64 -4.57
N THR A 462 -34.06 4.84 -4.88
CA THR A 462 -33.60 5.74 -5.95
C THR A 462 -34.16 5.32 -7.31
N THR A 463 -34.16 4.02 -7.61
CA THR A 463 -34.75 3.48 -8.84
C THR A 463 -36.27 3.69 -8.88
N ILE A 464 -36.98 3.44 -7.78
CA ILE A 464 -38.43 3.70 -7.65
C ILE A 464 -38.74 5.18 -7.90
N ASN A 465 -37.97 6.09 -7.31
CA ASN A 465 -38.13 7.53 -7.48
C ASN A 465 -37.93 7.93 -8.94
N TRP A 466 -36.88 7.40 -9.58
CA TRP A 466 -36.61 7.63 -11.00
C TRP A 466 -37.76 7.13 -11.87
N ILE A 467 -38.29 5.92 -11.64
CA ILE A 467 -39.44 5.37 -12.39
C ILE A 467 -40.66 6.27 -12.26
N ASN A 468 -41.00 6.72 -11.05
CA ASN A 468 -42.14 7.60 -10.81
C ASN A 468 -42.02 8.94 -11.57
N GLN A 469 -40.79 9.41 -11.80
CA GLN A 469 -40.50 10.64 -12.55
C GLN A 469 -40.38 10.42 -14.06
N ASN A 470 -40.13 9.19 -14.52
CA ASN A 470 -39.80 8.87 -15.92
C ASN A 470 -40.84 7.92 -16.54
N GLY A 471 -42.10 8.36 -16.57
CA GLY A 471 -43.18 7.65 -17.28
C GLY A 471 -43.89 6.56 -16.47
N GLY A 472 -43.49 6.34 -15.21
CA GLY A 472 -44.18 5.50 -14.24
C GLY A 472 -44.13 4.00 -14.54
N TRP A 473 -44.81 3.22 -13.71
CA TRP A 473 -44.82 1.75 -13.74
C TRP A 473 -45.48 1.13 -14.97
N ARG A 474 -46.13 1.92 -15.83
CA ARG A 474 -46.63 1.41 -17.12
C ARG A 474 -45.52 1.21 -18.14
N LYS A 475 -44.45 2.02 -18.05
CA LYS A 475 -43.32 2.02 -18.99
C LYS A 475 -42.07 1.33 -18.46
N ASN A 476 -42.00 1.13 -17.14
CA ASN A 476 -40.81 0.65 -16.48
C ASN A 476 -41.13 -0.59 -15.62
N VAL A 477 -40.12 -1.43 -15.44
CA VAL A 477 -40.16 -2.63 -14.60
C VAL A 477 -38.95 -2.58 -13.66
N LEU A 478 -39.19 -2.84 -12.37
CA LEU A 478 -38.13 -3.09 -11.39
C LEU A 478 -38.28 -4.51 -10.87
N ILE A 479 -37.16 -5.23 -10.83
CA ILE A 479 -37.03 -6.56 -10.24
C ILE A 479 -35.94 -6.47 -9.19
N VAL A 480 -36.24 -6.93 -7.97
CA VAL A 480 -35.30 -7.00 -6.84
C VAL A 480 -35.26 -8.45 -6.39
N THR A 481 -34.09 -9.06 -6.47
CA THR A 481 -33.84 -10.45 -6.07
C THR A 481 -32.41 -10.55 -5.54
N ALA A 482 -32.11 -11.62 -4.82
CA ALA A 482 -30.75 -12.07 -4.58
C ALA A 482 -30.32 -13.08 -5.65
N ASP A 483 -29.03 -13.28 -5.82
CA ASP A 483 -28.43 -14.33 -6.63
C ASP A 483 -28.37 -15.67 -5.86
N HIS A 484 -28.16 -15.61 -4.55
CA HIS A 484 -28.34 -16.74 -3.63
C HIS A 484 -28.75 -16.30 -2.22
N ASP A 485 -29.22 -17.26 -1.42
CA ASP A 485 -29.57 -17.03 -0.02
C ASP A 485 -28.30 -16.99 0.85
N HIS A 486 -28.41 -16.34 2.01
CA HIS A 486 -27.43 -16.37 3.09
C HIS A 486 -28.17 -16.58 4.40
N TYR A 487 -27.55 -17.25 5.37
CA TYR A 487 -28.22 -17.82 6.56
C TYR A 487 -28.90 -16.81 7.53
N LEU A 488 -28.92 -15.51 7.20
CA LEU A 488 -29.58 -14.49 8.00
C LEU A 488 -31.06 -14.33 7.63
N THR A 489 -31.88 -15.34 7.90
CA THR A 489 -33.33 -15.13 7.94
C THR A 489 -33.73 -14.64 9.35
N LEU A 490 -33.97 -13.34 9.50
CA LEU A 490 -34.44 -12.73 10.76
C LEU A 490 -35.92 -13.09 11.02
N ASN A 491 -36.17 -14.35 11.35
CA ASN A 491 -37.48 -14.81 11.82
C ASN A 491 -37.58 -14.52 13.33
N ASN A 492 -38.78 -14.22 13.83
CA ASN A 492 -39.00 -13.96 15.26
C ASN A 492 -38.54 -15.11 16.19
N ASN A 493 -38.41 -16.32 15.66
CA ASN A 493 -37.97 -17.51 16.38
C ASN A 493 -36.52 -17.94 16.07
N PHE A 494 -35.77 -17.17 15.27
CA PHE A 494 -34.41 -17.53 14.85
C PHE A 494 -33.45 -17.77 16.03
N PRO A 495 -33.40 -16.90 17.07
CA PRO A 495 -32.51 -17.15 18.23
C PRO A 495 -32.86 -18.43 18.99
N GLN A 496 -34.15 -18.74 19.11
CA GLN A 496 -34.63 -19.96 19.78
C GLN A 496 -34.28 -21.21 18.95
N LEU A 497 -34.54 -21.18 17.65
CA LEU A 497 -34.24 -22.28 16.74
C LEU A 497 -32.74 -22.57 16.67
N LEU A 498 -31.89 -21.54 16.68
CA LEU A 498 -30.42 -21.69 16.67
C LEU A 498 -29.94 -22.39 17.93
N ALA A 499 -30.49 -22.02 19.09
CA ALA A 499 -30.18 -22.65 20.37
C ALA A 499 -30.63 -24.11 20.45
N GLU A 500 -31.80 -24.44 19.87
CA GLU A 500 -32.40 -25.78 19.96
C GLU A 500 -31.83 -26.78 18.93
N LYS A 501 -31.50 -26.31 17.72
CA LYS A 501 -31.15 -27.20 16.59
C LYS A 501 -29.69 -27.10 16.17
N GLY A 502 -28.97 -26.05 16.60
CA GLY A 502 -27.62 -25.75 16.11
C GLY A 502 -27.63 -25.18 14.69
N ALA A 503 -26.57 -24.45 14.33
CA ALA A 503 -26.46 -23.81 13.02
C ALA A 503 -26.58 -24.82 11.88
N GLU A 504 -25.84 -25.94 11.97
CA GLU A 504 -25.78 -26.98 10.94
C GLU A 504 -27.16 -27.53 10.53
N ALA A 505 -28.04 -27.81 11.51
CA ALA A 505 -29.38 -28.35 11.26
C ALA A 505 -30.39 -27.29 10.78
N LEU A 506 -30.11 -26.00 11.00
CA LEU A 506 -30.86 -24.89 10.37
C LEU A 506 -30.35 -24.58 8.96
N THR A 507 -29.09 -24.92 8.69
CA THR A 507 -28.40 -24.65 7.42
C THR A 507 -28.55 -25.78 6.40
N PHE A 508 -28.88 -26.99 6.83
CA PHE A 508 -29.06 -28.14 5.96
C PHE A 508 -30.41 -28.05 5.23
N VAL A 509 -30.35 -28.01 3.90
CA VAL A 509 -31.50 -28.21 3.03
C VAL A 509 -31.24 -29.49 2.25
N GLU A 510 -32.18 -30.44 2.33
CA GLU A 510 -32.08 -31.65 1.53
C GLU A 510 -31.98 -31.25 0.05
N ASN A 511 -31.06 -31.88 -0.69
CA ASN A 511 -30.90 -31.72 -2.15
C ASN A 511 -32.09 -32.32 -2.93
N THR A 512 -33.31 -31.96 -2.53
CA THR A 512 -34.56 -32.27 -3.20
C THR A 512 -34.99 -31.06 -4.03
N PRO A 513 -35.72 -31.27 -5.14
CA PRO A 513 -36.24 -30.16 -5.94
C PRO A 513 -37.07 -29.15 -5.13
N ALA A 514 -37.78 -29.60 -4.09
CA ALA A 514 -38.61 -28.74 -3.25
C ALA A 514 -37.79 -27.89 -2.26
N GLY A 515 -36.64 -28.39 -1.79
CA GLY A 515 -35.76 -27.67 -0.87
C GLY A 515 -34.74 -26.78 -1.60
N ALA A 516 -34.11 -27.32 -2.65
CA ALA A 516 -33.01 -26.69 -3.37
C ALA A 516 -33.45 -25.84 -4.58
N GLY A 517 -34.75 -25.76 -4.84
CA GLY A 517 -35.33 -24.92 -5.91
C GLY A 517 -34.98 -25.31 -7.35
N HIS A 518 -34.09 -26.28 -7.61
CA HIS A 518 -33.75 -26.70 -8.98
C HIS A 518 -33.07 -28.08 -9.15
N PHE A 519 -32.98 -28.57 -10.40
CA PHE A 519 -32.33 -29.84 -10.78
C PHE A 519 -31.58 -29.82 -12.14
N TRP A 520 -31.12 -28.66 -12.62
CA TRP A 520 -30.31 -28.60 -13.84
C TRP A 520 -28.86 -28.26 -13.49
N GLY A 521 -27.96 -29.24 -13.66
CA GLY A 521 -26.55 -29.18 -13.23
C GLY A 521 -26.23 -29.91 -11.92
N SER A 522 -27.21 -30.54 -11.26
CA SER A 522 -27.06 -31.25 -9.97
C SER A 522 -26.64 -32.72 -10.08
N SER A 523 -26.28 -33.20 -11.27
CA SER A 523 -25.70 -34.55 -11.39
C SER A 523 -24.35 -34.57 -10.70
N ALA A 524 -24.16 -35.48 -9.72
CA ALA A 524 -22.86 -35.70 -9.08
C ALA A 524 -21.73 -36.05 -10.08
N GLU A 525 -22.09 -36.45 -11.31
CA GLU A 525 -21.17 -36.82 -12.39
C GLU A 525 -20.87 -35.67 -13.36
N ILE A 526 -21.75 -34.67 -13.47
CA ILE A 526 -21.56 -33.50 -14.33
C ILE A 526 -21.16 -32.32 -13.44
N LYS A 527 -19.85 -32.15 -13.23
CA LYS A 527 -19.28 -31.07 -12.41
C LYS A 527 -19.51 -29.68 -13.05
N TYR A 528 -20.68 -29.10 -12.84
CA TYR A 528 -20.78 -27.66 -12.57
C TYR A 528 -20.88 -27.55 -11.04
N GLY A 529 -19.73 -27.42 -10.38
CA GLY A 529 -19.64 -27.50 -8.92
C GLY A 529 -20.22 -26.26 -8.23
N TRP A 530 -21.44 -26.36 -7.72
CA TRP A 530 -22.07 -25.36 -6.83
C TRP A 530 -21.79 -25.64 -5.34
N GLY A 531 -20.73 -26.40 -5.02
CA GLY A 531 -20.48 -26.94 -3.68
C GLY A 531 -20.21 -25.92 -2.58
N ASN A 532 -20.14 -24.62 -2.91
CA ASN A 532 -19.77 -23.55 -1.99
C ASN A 532 -20.84 -22.44 -1.88
N HIS A 533 -22.04 -22.59 -2.47
CA HIS A 533 -23.11 -21.57 -2.43
C HIS A 533 -24.45 -22.16 -1.95
N ALA A 534 -25.29 -21.34 -1.31
CA ALA A 534 -26.60 -21.78 -0.85
C ALA A 534 -27.51 -22.10 -2.03
N ASN A 535 -28.16 -23.26 -2.00
CA ASN A 535 -29.11 -23.72 -3.02
C ASN A 535 -30.57 -23.39 -2.65
N ARG A 536 -30.80 -22.41 -1.78
CA ARG A 536 -32.14 -22.10 -1.29
C ARG A 536 -32.87 -21.14 -2.22
N PRO A 537 -34.20 -21.30 -2.42
CA PRO A 537 -35.00 -20.31 -3.11
C PRO A 537 -34.93 -18.95 -2.43
N VAL A 538 -34.68 -17.90 -3.22
CA VAL A 538 -34.66 -16.51 -2.79
C VAL A 538 -35.95 -15.79 -3.19
N PRO A 539 -36.41 -14.78 -2.44
CA PRO A 539 -37.57 -14.01 -2.83
C PRO A 539 -37.27 -13.15 -4.06
N VAL A 540 -38.23 -13.11 -4.99
CA VAL A 540 -38.23 -12.21 -6.15
C VAL A 540 -39.35 -11.20 -5.97
N TYR A 541 -38.99 -9.93 -5.81
CA TYR A 541 -39.93 -8.81 -5.76
C TYR A 541 -39.92 -8.10 -7.11
N TYR A 542 -41.09 -7.74 -7.63
CA TYR A 542 -41.17 -7.00 -8.89
C TYR A 542 -42.38 -6.07 -8.96
N GLN A 543 -42.26 -5.03 -9.77
CA GLN A 543 -43.36 -4.13 -10.11
C GLN A 543 -43.18 -3.56 -11.52
N GLY A 544 -44.24 -3.54 -12.33
CA GLY A 544 -44.24 -2.99 -13.68
C GLY A 544 -45.30 -3.61 -14.60
N GLY A 545 -45.99 -2.79 -15.37
CA GLY A 545 -47.23 -3.14 -16.08
C GLY A 545 -47.15 -4.18 -17.21
N PRO A 546 -46.05 -4.31 -17.98
CA PRO A 546 -45.95 -5.34 -19.01
C PRO A 546 -45.31 -6.66 -18.53
N PHE A 547 -44.75 -6.69 -17.31
CA PHE A 547 -44.04 -7.85 -16.77
C PHE A 547 -44.94 -8.66 -15.82
N ASP A 548 -45.19 -9.93 -16.15
CA ASP A 548 -46.10 -10.83 -15.41
C ASP A 548 -45.46 -12.20 -15.19
N LEU A 549 -44.88 -12.40 -14.01
CA LEU A 549 -44.29 -13.69 -13.60
C LEU A 549 -45.34 -14.73 -13.19
N SER A 550 -46.57 -14.32 -12.86
CA SER A 550 -47.57 -15.22 -12.26
C SER A 550 -47.90 -16.42 -13.16
N ARG A 551 -47.74 -16.26 -14.47
CA ARG A 551 -47.99 -17.28 -15.49
C ARG A 551 -46.98 -18.43 -15.47
N TYR A 552 -45.81 -18.22 -14.88
CA TYR A 552 -44.70 -19.17 -14.88
C TYR A 552 -44.54 -19.91 -13.56
N VAL A 553 -45.23 -19.46 -12.50
CA VAL A 553 -45.15 -20.07 -11.17
C VAL A 553 -45.50 -21.56 -11.27
N GLY A 554 -44.57 -22.42 -10.86
CA GLY A 554 -44.74 -23.87 -10.89
C GLY A 554 -44.67 -24.52 -12.27
N ARG A 555 -44.33 -23.78 -13.33
CA ARG A 555 -44.20 -24.36 -14.68
C ARG A 555 -42.80 -24.91 -14.91
N GLY A 556 -42.72 -25.95 -15.73
CA GLY A 556 -41.46 -26.44 -16.28
C GLY A 556 -41.09 -25.68 -17.55
N TYR A 557 -39.86 -25.85 -18.02
CA TYR A 557 -39.36 -25.23 -19.23
C TYR A 557 -38.37 -26.17 -19.94
N ASN A 558 -38.16 -25.97 -21.24
CA ASN A 558 -37.09 -26.64 -21.97
C ASN A 558 -35.87 -25.71 -22.04
N ASN A 559 -34.69 -26.22 -21.71
CA ASN A 559 -33.45 -25.48 -21.86
C ASN A 559 -32.38 -26.35 -22.50
N TYR A 560 -31.81 -25.89 -23.62
CA TYR A 560 -30.91 -26.65 -24.51
C TYR A 560 -31.33 -28.10 -24.79
N GLY A 561 -32.62 -28.35 -25.00
CA GLY A 561 -33.15 -29.68 -25.32
C GLY A 561 -33.40 -30.57 -24.10
N VAL A 562 -33.22 -30.05 -22.87
CA VAL A 562 -33.55 -30.73 -21.62
C VAL A 562 -34.86 -30.18 -21.07
N ASP A 563 -35.83 -31.05 -20.81
CA ASP A 563 -37.06 -30.69 -20.12
C ASP A 563 -36.82 -30.61 -18.62
N VAL A 564 -36.89 -29.39 -18.07
CA VAL A 564 -36.76 -29.11 -16.65
C VAL A 564 -38.15 -29.05 -16.01
N PRO A 565 -38.45 -29.90 -15.01
CA PRO A 565 -39.76 -29.91 -14.37
C PRO A 565 -39.97 -28.65 -13.51
N GLY A 566 -41.21 -28.16 -13.47
CA GLY A 566 -41.59 -27.03 -12.63
C GLY A 566 -41.76 -27.42 -11.16
N ILE A 567 -41.48 -26.47 -10.26
CA ILE A 567 -41.66 -26.65 -8.81
C ILE A 567 -42.78 -25.73 -8.32
N PRO A 568 -43.88 -26.28 -7.75
CA PRO A 568 -45.00 -25.48 -7.28
C PRO A 568 -44.58 -24.32 -6.38
N GLY A 569 -45.07 -23.12 -6.68
CA GLY A 569 -44.77 -21.90 -5.91
C GLY A 569 -43.43 -21.23 -6.24
N LEU A 570 -42.59 -21.82 -7.10
CA LEU A 570 -41.30 -21.25 -7.50
C LEU A 570 -41.30 -20.82 -8.97
N VAL A 571 -40.35 -19.93 -9.28
CA VAL A 571 -39.97 -19.53 -10.64
C VAL A 571 -38.46 -19.72 -10.81
N ASP A 572 -38.00 -19.70 -12.05
CA ASP A 572 -36.60 -19.90 -12.43
C ASP A 572 -36.09 -18.62 -13.09
N GLN A 573 -34.78 -18.40 -13.12
CA GLN A 573 -34.18 -17.29 -13.86
C GLN A 573 -34.60 -17.28 -15.34
N SER A 574 -34.78 -18.46 -15.94
CA SER A 574 -35.34 -18.65 -17.28
C SER A 574 -36.77 -18.10 -17.39
N HIS A 575 -37.59 -18.23 -16.35
CA HIS A 575 -38.93 -17.63 -16.31
C HIS A 575 -38.87 -16.11 -16.20
N ILE A 576 -37.93 -15.56 -15.45
CA ILE A 576 -37.68 -14.12 -15.37
C ILE A 576 -37.30 -13.58 -16.75
N TYR A 577 -36.35 -14.23 -17.43
CA TYR A 577 -35.99 -13.90 -18.80
C TYR A 577 -37.21 -13.96 -19.75
N GLN A 578 -38.00 -15.03 -19.69
CA GLN A 578 -39.19 -15.17 -20.55
C GLN A 578 -40.22 -14.07 -20.30
N ALA A 579 -40.46 -13.71 -19.04
CA ALA A 579 -41.36 -12.62 -18.68
C ALA A 579 -40.83 -11.26 -19.15
N MET A 580 -39.52 -11.01 -19.03
CA MET A 580 -38.88 -9.80 -19.59
C MET A 580 -39.01 -9.75 -21.11
N TYR A 581 -38.71 -10.85 -21.80
CA TYR A 581 -38.80 -10.95 -23.25
C TYR A 581 -40.24 -10.70 -23.74
N GLN A 582 -41.24 -11.26 -23.07
CA GLN A 582 -42.65 -11.00 -23.38
C GLN A 582 -43.03 -9.54 -23.14
N ALA A 583 -42.57 -8.94 -22.04
CA ALA A 583 -42.83 -7.53 -21.74
C ALA A 583 -42.28 -6.60 -22.83
N LEU A 584 -41.14 -6.94 -23.43
CA LEU A 584 -40.50 -6.19 -24.51
C LEU A 584 -41.12 -6.43 -25.89
N THR A 585 -41.62 -7.65 -26.16
CA THR A 585 -42.10 -8.06 -27.49
C THR A 585 -43.62 -8.03 -27.64
N ALA A 586 -44.36 -7.86 -26.55
CA ALA A 586 -45.82 -7.74 -26.60
C ALA A 586 -46.22 -6.47 -27.37
N PRO A 587 -47.28 -6.52 -28.20
CA PRO A 587 -47.83 -5.33 -28.84
C PRO A 587 -48.25 -4.33 -27.76
N VAL A 588 -47.82 -3.06 -27.90
CA VAL A 588 -48.23 -1.97 -27.00
C VAL A 588 -49.77 -1.92 -27.00
N ARG A 589 -50.38 -2.22 -25.86
CA ARG A 589 -51.84 -2.18 -25.67
C ARG A 589 -52.35 -0.77 -25.39
#